data_AF-A0A8J7YYN0-F1
#
_entry.id   AF-A0A8J7YYN0-F1
#
_cell.length_a   1.000
_cell.length_b   1.000
_cell.length_c   1.000
_cell.angle_alpha   90.00
_cell.angle_beta   90.00
_cell.angle_gamma   90.00
#
_symmetry.space_group_name_H-M   'P 1'
#
loop_
_entity.id
_entity.type
_entity.pdbx_description
1 polymer ?
#
loop_
_entity_poly.entity_id
_entity_poly.type
_entity_poly.pdbx_seq_one_letter_code
_entity_poly.pdbx_strand_id
1 'polypeptide(L)'
;MKWNAIATSVALGLTLPFVSLAPSLANTIDDPDNVGWASIRGATSSAFSTDFNQKKADGYRVIDLEVDSINGQPRYSAVWQYNTDKRGWISLRDLSDEEFSQRWKEHQAKGYRLIDQEAYTINGKRYYAGVWMENKEKLGWVSYRNVDSAEFATRFKTYSDQGYRMTAVDAYPSGNQTQYAAIWVKNTDSVPWMAYRDLSESGYKEKFESLSQQGYRVSNLEVYQQNGQQRFAAIWVKNTNGRGWAARRDMDATWFGNWWKTYGDEGYRLVDFEAYPTSKGTRYAGVWRQNGDRLAWSAKSDVDKAIAAYKDQNNLPGISVAIAQNGKILYSRGFGFADVDKQQVAHAETIYRLASVSKPVTASLTMRLVDRDRLSLDQLTRSYLSDLPAPHTYRVQHLLNHQSGICHYEQCGSAWANQDYATAAAAMQKFINQPLLFKPGEKYDYSTHAYTVLGAVLEDVTKTSFASLVRKEITQGLGLPTLRPEDRTQPDSDRTTLYKLSNGKNVVSSPDKISWKEGGGGLESTSVDLTRLGIKLLNGSVMSPRSRDLMWTKSKFNNGSTSNYGLGWNIGTDQGRKIVAHDGSQNGARSYWRLYPEDGITIVVLTNRSEHNPAVLGQTLGSLALKASKP
;
A
#
# COMPACT_ATOMS: atom_id res chain seq x y z
N MET A 1 57.98 33.32 24.54
CA MET A 1 56.70 33.64 23.87
C MET A 1 55.58 32.97 24.65
N LYS A 2 54.80 33.76 25.40
CA LYS A 2 53.72 33.29 26.26
C LYS A 2 52.39 33.41 25.50
N TRP A 3 51.61 32.34 25.48
CA TRP A 3 50.21 32.36 25.08
C TRP A 3 49.36 32.50 26.34
N ASN A 4 48.43 33.47 26.35
CA ASN A 4 47.33 33.55 27.30
C ASN A 4 46.09 34.13 26.61
N ALA A 5 44.95 33.54 26.95
CA ALA A 5 43.62 33.72 26.39
C ALA A 5 42.95 35.05 26.74
N ILE A 6 41.95 35.48 25.93
CA ILE A 6 40.74 36.19 26.38
C ILE A 6 39.55 35.73 25.54
N ALA A 7 38.44 35.41 26.23
CA ALA A 7 37.13 35.10 25.68
C ALA A 7 36.29 36.38 25.49
N THR A 8 35.41 36.39 24.49
CA THR A 8 34.28 37.34 24.43
C THR A 8 33.02 36.63 23.97
N SER A 9 32.00 36.68 24.82
CA SER A 9 30.62 36.28 24.60
C SER A 9 29.91 37.22 23.63
N VAL A 10 29.17 36.67 22.66
CA VAL A 10 28.19 37.44 21.86
C VAL A 10 26.82 36.79 22.05
N ALA A 11 25.87 37.61 22.51
CA ALA A 11 24.48 37.25 22.71
C ALA A 11 23.78 36.99 21.36
N LEU A 12 23.15 35.83 21.22
CA LEU A 12 22.26 35.52 20.10
C LEU A 12 20.86 36.08 20.39
N GLY A 13 20.55 37.22 19.78
CA GLY A 13 19.17 37.64 19.57
C GLY A 13 18.54 36.78 18.48
N LEU A 14 17.60 35.91 18.84
CA LEU A 14 16.76 35.17 17.89
C LEU A 14 15.71 36.11 17.29
N THR A 15 16.04 36.77 16.19
CA THR A 15 15.03 37.27 15.25
C THR A 15 14.68 36.11 14.31
N LEU A 16 13.55 35.46 14.53
CA LEU A 16 12.95 34.57 13.53
C LEU A 16 12.62 35.43 12.29
N PRO A 17 13.15 35.13 11.10
CA PRO A 17 12.66 35.79 9.91
C PRO A 17 11.23 35.30 9.69
N PHE A 18 10.28 36.23 9.68
CA PHE A 18 9.01 35.98 9.00
C PHE A 18 9.36 35.66 7.55
N VAL A 19 9.34 34.36 7.21
CA VAL A 19 9.34 33.93 5.82
C VAL A 19 8.01 34.40 5.27
N SER A 20 8.04 35.56 4.61
CA SER A 20 7.04 35.89 3.59
C SER A 20 7.06 34.72 2.61
N LEU A 21 6.04 33.87 2.67
CA LEU A 21 5.80 32.85 1.66
C LEU A 21 5.61 33.63 0.35
N ALA A 22 6.61 33.58 -0.53
CA ALA A 22 6.41 33.96 -1.92
C ALA A 22 5.17 33.21 -2.41
N PRO A 23 4.26 33.86 -3.16
CA PRO A 23 3.08 33.17 -3.70
C PRO A 23 3.55 31.94 -4.49
N SER A 24 3.07 30.77 -4.10
CA SER A 24 3.34 29.52 -4.81
C SER A 24 2.76 29.60 -6.22
N LEU A 25 3.55 29.22 -7.23
CA LEU A 25 3.12 29.19 -8.62
C LEU A 25 1.92 28.25 -8.79
N ALA A 26 0.99 28.57 -9.70
CA ALA A 26 -0.19 27.77 -9.98
C ALA A 26 0.18 26.30 -10.27
N ASN A 27 1.22 26.10 -11.08
CA ASN A 27 1.69 24.77 -11.43
C ASN A 27 2.21 23.98 -10.21
N THR A 28 2.80 24.64 -9.21
CA THR A 28 3.29 23.93 -8.00
C THR A 28 2.16 23.40 -7.12
N ILE A 29 0.94 23.94 -7.26
CA ILE A 29 -0.23 23.56 -6.46
C ILE A 29 -1.07 22.49 -7.17
N ASP A 30 -1.28 22.69 -8.47
CA ASP A 30 -2.04 21.77 -9.32
C ASP A 30 -1.20 20.53 -9.65
N ASP A 31 0.12 20.69 -9.69
CA ASP A 31 1.07 19.67 -10.11
C ASP A 31 2.25 19.49 -9.11
N PRO A 32 2.05 19.26 -7.79
CA PRO A 32 3.15 19.19 -6.82
C PRO A 32 3.94 17.88 -6.92
N ASP A 33 5.18 17.86 -6.44
CA ASP A 33 5.97 16.64 -6.29
C ASP A 33 5.94 16.10 -4.86
N ASN A 34 6.24 14.81 -4.68
CA ASN A 34 6.37 14.17 -3.37
C ASN A 34 5.15 14.39 -2.44
N VAL A 35 3.94 14.44 -3.03
CA VAL A 35 2.70 14.70 -2.29
C VAL A 35 2.03 13.39 -1.86
N GLY A 36 1.38 13.40 -0.70
CA GLY A 36 0.48 12.30 -0.33
C GLY A 36 -0.64 12.21 -1.37
N TRP A 37 -0.97 10.99 -1.81
CA TRP A 37 -2.07 10.76 -2.74
C TRP A 37 -2.82 9.49 -2.38
N ALA A 38 -4.05 9.40 -2.83
CA ALA A 38 -4.88 8.19 -2.77
C ALA A 38 -5.84 8.23 -3.97
N SER A 39 -6.55 7.14 -4.21
CA SER A 39 -7.57 7.12 -5.25
C SER A 39 -8.55 5.98 -5.01
N ILE A 40 -9.76 6.15 -5.51
CA ILE A 40 -10.83 5.16 -5.48
C ILE A 40 -11.41 5.02 -6.89
N ARG A 41 -11.87 3.82 -7.24
CA ARG A 41 -12.40 3.53 -8.57
C ARG A 41 -13.69 2.75 -8.49
N GLY A 42 -14.66 3.12 -9.32
CA GLY A 42 -15.83 2.31 -9.59
C GLY A 42 -16.66 2.03 -8.34
N ALA A 43 -16.68 2.97 -7.39
CA ALA A 43 -17.35 2.80 -6.11
C ALA A 43 -18.87 3.01 -6.25
N THR A 44 -19.64 2.31 -5.43
CA THR A 44 -21.05 2.66 -5.21
C THR A 44 -21.13 4.04 -4.54
N SER A 45 -22.28 4.72 -4.63
CA SER A 45 -22.50 6.00 -3.94
C SER A 45 -22.19 5.91 -2.42
N SER A 46 -22.55 4.79 -1.77
CA SER A 46 -22.26 4.58 -0.34
C SER A 46 -20.79 4.37 -0.05
N ALA A 47 -20.10 3.54 -0.85
CA ALA A 47 -18.66 3.30 -0.69
C ALA A 47 -17.84 4.57 -0.96
N PHE A 48 -18.19 5.31 -2.00
CA PHE A 48 -17.57 6.59 -2.31
C PHE A 48 -17.77 7.61 -1.19
N SER A 49 -18.98 7.70 -0.62
CA SER A 49 -19.25 8.65 0.48
C SER A 49 -18.44 8.32 1.74
N THR A 50 -18.24 7.03 2.03
CA THR A 50 -17.39 6.59 3.14
C THR A 50 -15.93 6.95 2.91
N ASP A 51 -15.36 6.62 1.74
CA ASP A 51 -13.99 7.00 1.37
C ASP A 51 -13.81 8.52 1.39
N PHE A 52 -14.77 9.26 0.82
CA PHE A 52 -14.75 10.72 0.76
C PHE A 52 -14.64 11.36 2.14
N ASN A 53 -15.49 10.92 3.08
CA ASN A 53 -15.47 11.45 4.43
C ASN A 53 -14.17 11.09 5.16
N GLN A 54 -13.66 9.88 4.96
CA GLN A 54 -12.40 9.44 5.56
C GLN A 54 -11.21 10.24 5.01
N LYS A 55 -11.06 10.32 3.68
CA LYS A 55 -9.96 11.06 3.03
C LYS A 55 -9.97 12.54 3.37
N LYS A 56 -11.16 13.15 3.42
CA LYS A 56 -11.33 14.53 3.88
C LYS A 56 -10.86 14.70 5.33
N ALA A 57 -11.23 13.78 6.23
CA ALA A 57 -10.77 13.80 7.63
C ALA A 57 -9.24 13.60 7.74
N ASP A 58 -8.66 12.79 6.84
CA ASP A 58 -7.21 12.55 6.74
C ASP A 58 -6.44 13.74 6.13
N GLY A 59 -7.13 14.83 5.76
CA GLY A 59 -6.51 16.04 5.21
C GLY A 59 -6.26 16.01 3.70
N TYR A 60 -6.92 15.10 2.96
CA TYR A 60 -6.87 15.07 1.51
C TYR A 60 -7.98 15.91 0.88
N ARG A 61 -7.76 16.30 -0.39
CA ARG A 61 -8.73 16.95 -1.27
C ARG A 61 -8.86 16.16 -2.57
N VAL A 62 -10.05 16.18 -3.16
CA VAL A 62 -10.26 15.66 -4.52
C VAL A 62 -9.57 16.60 -5.51
N ILE A 63 -8.91 16.04 -6.52
CA ILE A 63 -8.34 16.80 -7.64
C ILE A 63 -8.96 16.42 -8.99
N ASP A 64 -9.62 15.27 -9.04
CA ASP A 64 -10.19 14.62 -10.22
C ASP A 64 -11.32 13.71 -9.71
N LEU A 65 -12.51 13.83 -10.29
CA LEU A 65 -13.73 13.12 -9.90
C LEU A 65 -14.40 12.61 -11.16
N GLU A 66 -14.73 11.33 -11.19
CA GLU A 66 -15.22 10.67 -12.39
C GLU A 66 -16.49 9.88 -12.10
N VAL A 67 -17.48 10.00 -12.98
CA VAL A 67 -18.80 9.39 -12.77
C VAL A 67 -19.28 8.62 -13.98
N ASP A 68 -19.13 7.30 -13.89
CA ASP A 68 -19.48 6.35 -14.93
C ASP A 68 -20.87 5.74 -14.70
N SER A 69 -21.47 5.25 -15.79
CA SER A 69 -22.60 4.31 -15.73
C SER A 69 -22.11 2.89 -16.07
N ILE A 70 -21.98 2.04 -15.05
CA ILE A 70 -21.63 0.62 -15.23
C ILE A 70 -22.87 -0.22 -14.96
N ASN A 71 -23.34 -0.94 -15.99
CA ASN A 71 -24.57 -1.73 -15.94
C ASN A 71 -25.80 -0.91 -15.50
N GLY A 72 -25.89 0.35 -15.95
CA GLY A 72 -27.01 1.25 -15.64
C GLY A 72 -27.00 1.81 -14.22
N GLN A 73 -25.92 1.63 -13.47
CA GLN A 73 -25.76 2.17 -12.11
C GLN A 73 -24.59 3.16 -12.07
N PRO A 74 -24.73 4.31 -11.40
CA PRO A 74 -23.64 5.25 -11.25
C PRO A 74 -22.49 4.62 -10.43
N ARG A 75 -21.28 4.91 -10.88
CA ARG A 75 -20.03 4.49 -10.28
C ARG A 75 -19.10 5.67 -10.18
N TYR A 76 -18.57 5.88 -8.99
CA TYR A 76 -17.79 7.06 -8.66
C TYR A 76 -16.33 6.68 -8.49
N SER A 77 -15.45 7.44 -9.13
CA SER A 77 -14.00 7.32 -9.03
C SER A 77 -13.44 8.69 -8.64
N ALA A 78 -12.32 8.72 -7.93
CA ALA A 78 -11.67 9.99 -7.62
C ALA A 78 -10.18 9.81 -7.37
N VAL A 79 -9.42 10.85 -7.68
CA VAL A 79 -8.03 11.02 -7.26
C VAL A 79 -7.97 12.04 -6.12
N TRP A 80 -7.26 11.64 -5.07
CA TRP A 80 -7.04 12.42 -3.86
C TRP A 80 -5.60 12.92 -3.80
N GLN A 81 -5.42 14.17 -3.40
CA GLN A 81 -4.14 14.76 -3.08
C GLN A 81 -4.14 15.30 -1.66
N TYR A 82 -3.06 15.10 -0.91
CA TYR A 82 -2.91 15.67 0.42
C TYR A 82 -2.92 17.21 0.32
N ASN A 83 -3.74 17.85 1.15
CA ASN A 83 -3.96 19.29 1.11
C ASN A 83 -2.86 20.04 1.89
N THR A 84 -1.67 20.12 1.30
CA THR A 84 -0.43 20.61 1.93
C THR A 84 -0.53 22.04 2.46
N ASP A 85 -1.25 22.93 1.77
CA ASP A 85 -1.41 24.34 2.15
C ASP A 85 -2.73 24.65 2.87
N LYS A 86 -3.50 23.60 3.17
CA LYS A 86 -4.78 23.66 3.88
C LYS A 86 -5.78 24.64 3.26
N ARG A 87 -5.72 24.90 1.95
CA ARG A 87 -6.69 25.76 1.27
C ARG A 87 -8.09 25.15 1.30
N GLY A 88 -9.10 26.00 1.23
CA GLY A 88 -10.48 25.57 1.09
C GLY A 88 -10.67 24.78 -0.21
N TRP A 89 -11.52 23.75 -0.17
CA TRP A 89 -11.93 23.00 -1.36
C TRP A 89 -13.35 22.48 -1.20
N ILE A 90 -14.02 22.25 -2.32
CA ILE A 90 -15.42 21.81 -2.41
C ILE A 90 -15.49 20.77 -3.52
N SER A 91 -16.22 19.68 -3.31
CA SER A 91 -16.56 18.71 -4.35
C SER A 91 -18.04 18.40 -4.21
N LEU A 92 -18.78 18.57 -5.30
CA LEU A 92 -20.22 18.33 -5.38
C LEU A 92 -20.51 17.44 -6.58
N ARG A 93 -21.58 16.65 -6.50
CA ARG A 93 -22.03 15.73 -7.54
C ARG A 93 -23.54 15.64 -7.54
N ASP A 94 -24.07 14.99 -8.57
CA ASP A 94 -25.49 14.71 -8.80
C ASP A 94 -26.34 15.99 -8.91
N LEU A 95 -25.76 17.05 -9.47
CA LEU A 95 -26.40 18.36 -9.65
C LEU A 95 -27.15 18.43 -10.99
N SER A 96 -28.33 19.07 -11.01
CA SER A 96 -28.96 19.52 -12.27
C SER A 96 -28.14 20.63 -12.93
N ASP A 97 -28.48 20.99 -14.17
CA ASP A 97 -27.81 22.10 -14.85
C ASP A 97 -28.01 23.45 -14.11
N GLU A 98 -29.22 23.69 -13.61
CA GLU A 98 -29.56 24.87 -12.83
C GLU A 98 -28.82 24.89 -11.48
N GLU A 99 -28.80 23.75 -10.78
CA GLU A 99 -28.10 23.60 -9.51
C GLU A 99 -26.59 23.81 -9.69
N PHE A 100 -25.99 23.22 -10.73
CA PHE A 100 -24.58 23.43 -11.03
C PHE A 100 -24.29 24.90 -11.36
N SER A 101 -25.11 25.54 -12.21
CA SER A 101 -25.03 26.98 -12.48
C SER A 101 -25.05 27.83 -11.21
N GLN A 102 -25.94 27.49 -10.27
CA GLN A 102 -26.06 28.19 -9.00
C GLN A 102 -24.80 28.00 -8.14
N ARG A 103 -24.36 26.75 -7.94
CA ARG A 103 -23.16 26.42 -7.15
C ARG A 103 -21.90 27.06 -7.74
N TRP A 104 -21.78 27.07 -9.06
CA TRP A 104 -20.68 27.73 -9.76
C TRP A 104 -20.59 29.21 -9.39
N LYS A 105 -21.72 29.95 -9.47
CA LYS A 105 -21.78 31.39 -9.12
C LYS A 105 -21.49 31.61 -7.64
N GLU A 106 -22.10 30.80 -6.77
CA GLU A 106 -21.90 30.87 -5.32
C GLU A 106 -20.44 30.67 -4.92
N HIS A 107 -19.76 29.69 -5.52
CA HIS A 107 -18.36 29.37 -5.21
C HIS A 107 -17.40 30.39 -5.82
N GLN A 108 -17.67 30.87 -7.05
CA GLN A 108 -16.92 31.97 -7.64
C GLN A 108 -16.98 33.23 -6.76
N ALA A 109 -18.17 33.61 -6.28
CA ALA A 109 -18.34 34.77 -5.40
C ALA A 109 -17.60 34.63 -4.05
N LYS A 110 -17.37 33.39 -3.61
CA LYS A 110 -16.59 33.06 -2.41
C LYS A 110 -15.08 32.97 -2.66
N GLY A 111 -14.61 33.26 -3.87
CA GLY A 111 -13.18 33.21 -4.22
C GLY A 111 -12.66 31.81 -4.55
N TYR A 112 -13.53 30.88 -4.93
CA TYR A 112 -13.12 29.55 -5.40
C TYR A 112 -13.07 29.51 -6.93
N ARG A 113 -12.17 28.68 -7.48
CA ARG A 113 -12.11 28.33 -8.91
C ARG A 113 -12.45 26.87 -9.12
N LEU A 114 -13.18 26.58 -10.19
CA LEU A 114 -13.41 25.22 -10.65
C LEU A 114 -12.10 24.65 -11.18
N ILE A 115 -11.78 23.40 -10.86
CA ILE A 115 -10.57 22.71 -11.34
C ILE A 115 -10.88 21.45 -12.12
N ASP A 116 -12.06 20.89 -11.89
CA ASP A 116 -12.52 19.67 -12.52
C ASP A 116 -14.06 19.69 -12.61
N GLN A 117 -14.61 19.11 -13.66
CA GLN A 117 -16.06 19.07 -13.89
C GLN A 117 -16.43 17.89 -14.78
N GLU A 118 -17.54 17.24 -14.43
CA GLU A 118 -18.06 16.09 -15.17
C GLU A 118 -19.51 16.28 -15.57
N ALA A 119 -19.88 15.74 -16.72
CA ALA A 119 -21.26 15.60 -17.16
C ALA A 119 -21.60 14.14 -17.48
N TYR A 120 -22.51 13.57 -16.71
CA TYR A 120 -22.88 12.16 -16.82
C TYR A 120 -24.40 11.98 -16.84
N THR A 121 -24.84 10.85 -17.38
CA THR A 121 -26.27 10.53 -17.53
C THR A 121 -26.66 9.35 -16.66
N ILE A 122 -27.66 9.55 -15.79
CA ILE A 122 -28.28 8.49 -14.98
C ILE A 122 -29.74 8.40 -15.38
N ASN A 123 -30.18 7.22 -15.83
CA ASN A 123 -31.57 6.95 -16.24
C ASN A 123 -32.13 7.99 -17.23
N GLY A 124 -31.32 8.38 -18.22
CA GLY A 124 -31.69 9.35 -19.26
C GLY A 124 -31.70 10.82 -18.81
N LYS A 125 -31.41 11.11 -17.54
CA LYS A 125 -31.26 12.48 -17.04
C LYS A 125 -29.78 12.81 -16.85
N ARG A 126 -29.36 13.98 -17.37
CA ARG A 126 -28.02 14.51 -17.20
C ARG A 126 -27.84 15.13 -15.82
N TYR A 127 -26.68 14.88 -15.23
CA TYR A 127 -26.20 15.46 -14.00
C TYR A 127 -24.78 15.97 -14.18
N TYR A 128 -24.37 16.84 -13.27
CA TYR A 128 -23.03 17.38 -13.24
C TYR A 128 -22.37 17.16 -11.89
N ALA A 129 -21.05 16.97 -11.92
CA ALA A 129 -20.19 17.06 -10.76
C ALA A 129 -19.12 18.12 -10.99
N GLY A 130 -18.59 18.66 -9.89
CA GLY A 130 -17.56 19.69 -9.94
C GLY A 130 -16.68 19.67 -8.72
N VAL A 131 -15.42 20.03 -8.93
CA VAL A 131 -14.43 20.23 -7.88
C VAL A 131 -13.94 21.66 -7.93
N TRP A 132 -14.01 22.36 -6.80
CA TRP A 132 -13.53 23.71 -6.63
C TRP A 132 -12.42 23.77 -5.59
N MET A 133 -11.47 24.68 -5.78
CA MET A 133 -10.47 25.04 -4.79
C MET A 133 -10.42 26.54 -4.57
N GLU A 134 -10.09 26.95 -3.35
CA GLU A 134 -9.86 28.35 -3.00
C GLU A 134 -8.74 28.92 -3.88
N ASN A 135 -9.06 30.01 -4.58
CA ASN A 135 -8.17 30.68 -5.52
C ASN A 135 -7.29 31.71 -4.78
N LYS A 136 -6.46 31.24 -3.85
CA LYS A 136 -5.56 32.09 -3.03
C LYS A 136 -4.61 32.93 -3.89
N GLU A 137 -4.23 32.40 -5.05
CA GLU A 137 -3.34 33.05 -6.02
C GLU A 137 -4.05 34.17 -6.80
N LYS A 138 -5.37 34.27 -6.71
CA LYS A 138 -6.21 35.23 -7.45
C LYS A 138 -5.99 35.13 -8.97
N LEU A 139 -5.80 33.92 -9.48
CA LEU A 139 -5.64 33.69 -10.91
C LEU A 139 -6.94 34.07 -11.62
N GLY A 140 -6.82 34.75 -12.76
CA GLY A 140 -7.92 34.83 -13.71
C GLY A 140 -8.29 33.41 -14.13
N TRP A 141 -9.57 33.07 -14.10
CA TRP A 141 -10.05 31.76 -14.52
C TRP A 141 -11.42 31.90 -15.18
N VAL A 142 -11.71 30.98 -16.10
CA VAL A 142 -13.00 30.90 -16.79
C VAL A 142 -13.37 29.43 -16.97
N SER A 143 -14.64 29.09 -16.85
CA SER A 143 -15.13 27.81 -17.34
C SER A 143 -16.46 27.96 -18.05
N TYR A 144 -16.78 26.96 -18.85
CA TYR A 144 -18.05 26.86 -19.55
C TYR A 144 -18.39 25.40 -19.83
N ARG A 145 -19.66 25.15 -20.14
CA ARG A 145 -20.23 23.84 -20.44
C ARG A 145 -21.40 23.99 -21.42
N ASN A 146 -21.85 22.87 -21.97
CA ASN A 146 -22.99 22.79 -22.90
C ASN A 146 -22.80 23.58 -24.21
N VAL A 147 -21.55 23.80 -24.63
CA VAL A 147 -21.25 24.51 -25.89
C VAL A 147 -21.06 23.53 -27.02
N ASP A 148 -21.43 23.92 -28.24
CA ASP A 148 -21.17 23.12 -29.43
C ASP A 148 -19.71 23.27 -29.92
N SER A 149 -19.38 22.58 -31.01
CA SER A 149 -18.02 22.60 -31.57
C SER A 149 -17.61 23.98 -32.11
N ALA A 150 -18.53 24.79 -32.65
CA ALA A 150 -18.21 26.10 -33.22
C ALA A 150 -17.97 27.14 -32.12
N GLU A 151 -18.82 27.12 -31.09
CA GLU A 151 -18.65 27.96 -29.91
C GLU A 151 -17.40 27.58 -29.13
N PHE A 152 -17.11 26.29 -28.96
CA PHE A 152 -15.86 25.84 -28.35
C PHE A 152 -14.64 26.41 -29.09
N ALA A 153 -14.60 26.31 -30.42
CA ALA A 153 -13.48 26.84 -31.21
C ALA A 153 -13.30 28.35 -31.03
N THR A 154 -14.40 29.10 -30.99
CA THR A 154 -14.40 30.55 -30.76
C THR A 154 -13.84 30.89 -29.38
N ARG A 155 -14.31 30.20 -28.34
CA ARG A 155 -13.85 30.38 -26.95
C ARG A 155 -12.39 29.96 -26.78
N PHE A 156 -11.98 28.84 -27.39
CA PHE A 156 -10.61 28.36 -27.37
C PHE A 156 -9.63 29.42 -27.90
N LYS A 157 -9.93 29.99 -29.09
CA LYS A 157 -9.12 31.07 -29.65
C LYS A 157 -9.10 32.29 -28.74
N THR A 158 -10.27 32.71 -28.27
CA THR A 158 -10.42 33.90 -27.40
C THR A 158 -9.57 33.79 -26.13
N TYR A 159 -9.67 32.69 -25.40
CA TYR A 159 -8.93 32.52 -24.15
C TYR A 159 -7.44 32.28 -24.38
N SER A 160 -7.06 31.56 -25.44
CA SER A 160 -5.65 31.39 -25.82
C SER A 160 -4.99 32.73 -26.16
N ASP A 161 -5.64 33.57 -26.97
CA ASP A 161 -5.15 34.92 -27.34
C ASP A 161 -5.06 35.84 -26.11
N GLN A 162 -5.92 35.64 -25.12
CA GLN A 162 -5.87 36.34 -23.84
C GLN A 162 -4.82 35.77 -22.86
N GLY A 163 -4.02 34.77 -23.26
CA GLY A 163 -2.98 34.18 -22.42
C GLY A 163 -3.49 33.28 -21.30
N TYR A 164 -4.67 32.68 -21.47
CA TYR A 164 -5.13 31.57 -20.64
C TYR A 164 -4.62 30.24 -21.20
N ARG A 165 -4.51 29.24 -20.32
CA ARG A 165 -4.32 27.84 -20.70
C ARG A 165 -5.52 27.02 -20.28
N MET A 166 -5.90 26.06 -21.12
CA MET A 166 -6.92 25.07 -20.74
C MET A 166 -6.30 24.07 -19.76
N THR A 167 -7.04 23.71 -18.71
CA THR A 167 -6.58 22.77 -17.67
C THR A 167 -7.41 21.50 -17.58
N ALA A 168 -8.67 21.55 -18.01
CA ALA A 168 -9.55 20.40 -18.12
C ALA A 168 -10.49 20.59 -19.32
N VAL A 169 -10.84 19.49 -19.98
CA VAL A 169 -11.84 19.42 -21.05
C VAL A 169 -12.69 18.18 -20.85
N ASP A 170 -14.00 18.32 -21.01
CA ASP A 170 -14.97 17.22 -20.97
C ASP A 170 -15.82 17.31 -22.25
N ALA A 171 -16.24 16.15 -22.77
CA ALA A 171 -17.03 16.03 -23.99
C ALA A 171 -18.11 14.94 -23.87
N TYR A 172 -19.36 15.35 -23.92
CA TYR A 172 -20.49 14.47 -23.62
C TYR A 172 -21.61 14.56 -24.68
N PRO A 173 -22.36 13.46 -24.89
CA PRO A 173 -23.43 13.42 -25.87
C PRO A 173 -24.63 14.25 -25.44
N SER A 174 -25.18 15.05 -26.35
CA SER A 174 -26.40 15.83 -26.20
C SER A 174 -27.30 15.68 -27.42
N GLY A 175 -28.27 14.76 -27.33
CA GLY A 175 -29.03 14.32 -28.50
C GLY A 175 -28.10 13.74 -29.56
N ASN A 176 -28.14 14.28 -30.78
CA ASN A 176 -27.28 13.88 -31.89
C ASN A 176 -25.99 14.70 -32.01
N GLN A 177 -25.68 15.56 -31.04
CA GLN A 177 -24.51 16.42 -31.05
C GLN A 177 -23.60 16.12 -29.86
N THR A 178 -22.31 16.42 -30.00
CA THR A 178 -21.37 16.46 -28.87
C THR A 178 -21.38 17.87 -28.30
N GLN A 179 -21.53 17.98 -26.98
CA GLN A 179 -21.31 19.21 -26.24
C GLN A 179 -19.98 19.12 -25.50
N TYR A 180 -19.37 20.27 -25.29
CA TYR A 180 -18.09 20.38 -24.63
C TYR A 180 -18.19 21.25 -23.39
N ALA A 181 -17.31 20.97 -22.44
CA ALA A 181 -17.04 21.81 -21.30
C ALA A 181 -15.52 21.99 -21.16
N ALA A 182 -15.09 23.15 -20.67
CA ALA A 182 -13.67 23.41 -20.46
C ALA A 182 -13.42 24.37 -19.30
N ILE A 183 -12.27 24.19 -18.68
CA ILE A 183 -11.75 25.03 -17.60
C ILE A 183 -10.45 25.68 -18.06
N TRP A 184 -10.34 26.98 -17.83
CA TRP A 184 -9.23 27.83 -18.24
C TRP A 184 -8.68 28.60 -17.07
N VAL A 185 -7.36 28.70 -16.98
CA VAL A 185 -6.65 29.49 -15.97
C VAL A 185 -5.62 30.38 -16.64
N LYS A 186 -5.46 31.61 -16.16
CA LYS A 186 -4.46 32.56 -16.65
C LYS A 186 -3.08 31.93 -16.51
N ASN A 187 -2.32 31.86 -17.60
CA ASN A 187 -1.03 31.17 -17.62
C ASN A 187 0.10 32.05 -17.05
N THR A 188 -0.02 32.46 -15.79
CA THR A 188 0.95 33.35 -15.10
C THR A 188 2.36 32.78 -15.06
N ASP A 189 2.46 31.45 -15.01
CA ASP A 189 3.72 30.73 -14.89
C ASP A 189 4.34 30.41 -16.26
N SER A 190 3.71 30.87 -17.35
CA SER A 190 4.17 30.67 -18.73
C SER A 190 4.43 29.20 -19.08
N VAL A 191 3.62 28.29 -18.55
CA VAL A 191 3.71 26.84 -18.84
C VAL A 191 3.44 26.65 -20.33
N PRO A 192 4.38 26.12 -21.13
CA PRO A 192 4.09 25.80 -22.52
C PRO A 192 3.09 24.64 -22.57
N TRP A 193 2.02 24.80 -23.33
CA TRP A 193 0.91 23.86 -23.38
C TRP A 193 0.35 23.73 -24.79
N MET A 194 -0.25 22.59 -25.09
CA MET A 194 -0.96 22.31 -26.33
C MET A 194 -2.27 21.61 -25.99
N ALA A 195 -3.32 21.84 -26.76
CA ALA A 195 -4.55 21.08 -26.63
C ALA A 195 -5.17 20.80 -27.98
N TYR A 196 -5.75 19.61 -28.10
CA TYR A 196 -6.38 19.12 -29.32
C TYR A 196 -7.65 18.36 -28.94
N ARG A 197 -8.64 18.35 -29.83
CA ARG A 197 -9.92 17.66 -29.67
C ARG A 197 -10.39 17.08 -30.99
N ASP A 198 -11.42 16.26 -30.92
CA ASP A 198 -12.03 15.57 -32.07
C ASP A 198 -11.01 14.74 -32.86
N LEU A 199 -9.94 14.30 -32.17
CA LEU A 199 -8.92 13.47 -32.78
C LEU A 199 -9.49 12.08 -33.03
N SER A 200 -9.19 11.51 -34.20
CA SER A 200 -9.33 10.08 -34.41
C SER A 200 -8.29 9.32 -33.57
N GLU A 201 -8.45 8.01 -33.47
CA GLU A 201 -7.45 7.09 -32.90
C GLU A 201 -6.04 7.33 -33.49
N SER A 202 -5.93 7.43 -34.81
CA SER A 202 -4.66 7.69 -35.50
C SER A 202 -4.12 9.10 -35.21
N GLY A 203 -5.00 10.11 -35.19
CA GLY A 203 -4.61 11.49 -34.90
C GLY A 203 -4.14 11.67 -33.47
N TYR A 204 -4.79 11.02 -32.50
CA TYR A 204 -4.33 11.02 -31.11
C TYR A 204 -2.98 10.35 -30.98
N LYS A 205 -2.79 9.18 -31.60
CA LYS A 205 -1.50 8.48 -31.58
C LYS A 205 -0.37 9.35 -32.15
N GLU A 206 -0.59 10.00 -33.29
CA GLU A 206 0.39 10.89 -33.91
C GLU A 206 0.75 12.07 -33.00
N LYS A 207 -0.26 12.73 -32.41
CA LYS A 207 -0.02 13.84 -31.47
C LYS A 207 0.68 13.39 -30.21
N PHE A 208 0.28 12.26 -29.65
CA PHE A 208 0.91 11.68 -28.48
C PHE A 208 2.40 11.42 -28.72
N GLU A 209 2.76 10.74 -29.81
CA GLU A 209 4.15 10.43 -30.16
C GLU A 209 4.96 11.70 -30.45
N SER A 210 4.45 12.60 -31.30
CA SER A 210 5.13 13.83 -31.70
C SER A 210 5.36 14.78 -30.52
N LEU A 211 4.35 15.00 -29.68
CA LEU A 211 4.46 15.90 -28.53
C LEU A 211 5.35 15.29 -27.43
N SER A 212 5.29 13.97 -27.23
CA SER A 212 6.19 13.27 -26.29
C SER A 212 7.66 13.42 -26.71
N GLN A 213 7.98 13.27 -27.99
CA GLN A 213 9.34 13.51 -28.52
C GLN A 213 9.78 14.97 -28.33
N GLN A 214 8.84 15.91 -28.40
CA GLN A 214 9.07 17.32 -28.09
C GLN A 214 9.12 17.60 -26.58
N GLY A 215 9.07 16.60 -25.70
CA GLY A 215 9.15 16.78 -24.24
C GLY A 215 7.88 17.32 -23.60
N TYR A 216 6.73 17.17 -24.25
CA TYR A 216 5.42 17.37 -23.62
C TYR A 216 4.92 16.07 -23.00
N ARG A 217 4.05 16.20 -22.00
CA ARG A 217 3.32 15.09 -21.38
C ARG A 217 1.83 15.41 -21.36
N VAL A 218 1.01 14.37 -21.45
CA VAL A 218 -0.45 14.52 -21.23
C VAL A 218 -0.68 14.96 -19.78
N SER A 219 -1.60 15.89 -19.57
CA SER A 219 -2.06 16.33 -18.25
C SER A 219 -3.53 16.04 -18.01
N ASN A 220 -4.34 15.99 -19.08
CA ASN A 220 -5.75 15.62 -19.05
C ASN A 220 -6.10 14.98 -20.40
N LEU A 221 -6.88 13.91 -20.39
CA LEU A 221 -7.27 13.11 -21.55
C LEU A 221 -8.74 12.77 -21.43
N GLU A 222 -9.56 13.15 -22.39
CA GLU A 222 -10.98 12.87 -22.46
C GLU A 222 -11.28 11.93 -23.65
N VAL A 223 -12.11 10.90 -23.44
CA VAL A 223 -12.44 9.90 -24.46
C VAL A 223 -13.95 9.71 -24.62
N TYR A 224 -14.47 10.15 -25.77
CA TYR A 224 -15.91 10.25 -26.01
C TYR A 224 -16.34 9.66 -27.34
N GLN A 225 -17.65 9.47 -27.50
CA GLN A 225 -18.27 9.05 -28.76
C GLN A 225 -18.84 10.24 -29.52
N GLN A 226 -18.52 10.33 -30.80
CA GLN A 226 -19.07 11.33 -31.72
C GLN A 226 -19.43 10.63 -33.04
N ASN A 227 -20.72 10.70 -33.42
CA ASN A 227 -21.24 10.07 -34.65
C ASN A 227 -20.89 8.58 -34.77
N GLY A 228 -20.96 7.83 -33.66
CA GLY A 228 -20.63 6.41 -33.60
C GLY A 228 -19.13 6.09 -33.73
N GLN A 229 -18.26 7.10 -33.64
CA GLN A 229 -16.81 6.93 -33.64
C GLN A 229 -16.21 7.45 -32.34
N GLN A 230 -15.24 6.71 -31.81
CA GLN A 230 -14.44 7.17 -30.68
C GLN A 230 -13.59 8.38 -31.11
N ARG A 231 -13.55 9.38 -30.23
CA ARG A 231 -12.79 10.62 -30.37
C ARG A 231 -12.04 10.92 -29.08
N PHE A 232 -10.98 11.71 -29.22
CA PHE A 232 -10.12 12.09 -28.12
C PHE A 232 -9.99 13.60 -28.05
N ALA A 233 -10.05 14.13 -26.84
CA ALA A 233 -9.56 15.44 -26.49
C ALA A 233 -8.45 15.29 -25.45
N ALA A 234 -7.42 16.10 -25.53
CA ALA A 234 -6.33 16.03 -24.57
C ALA A 234 -5.59 17.36 -24.46
N ILE A 235 -4.98 17.54 -23.29
CA ILE A 235 -4.15 18.68 -22.93
C ILE A 235 -2.76 18.15 -22.63
N TRP A 236 -1.76 18.82 -23.20
CA TRP A 236 -0.35 18.53 -23.01
C TRP A 236 0.34 19.73 -22.39
N VAL A 237 1.23 19.47 -21.44
CA VAL A 237 2.10 20.47 -20.82
C VAL A 237 3.56 20.09 -21.01
N LYS A 238 4.44 21.06 -21.19
CA LYS A 238 5.88 20.80 -21.32
C LYS A 238 6.41 20.23 -20.00
N ASN A 239 7.09 19.10 -20.08
CA ASN A 239 7.68 18.42 -18.92
C ASN A 239 9.02 19.05 -18.51
N THR A 240 8.98 20.28 -18.00
CA THR A 240 10.19 21.08 -17.73
C THR A 240 11.01 20.59 -16.53
N ASN A 241 10.42 19.83 -15.61
CA ASN A 241 11.10 19.28 -14.44
C ASN A 241 11.82 17.94 -14.73
N GLY A 242 11.62 17.35 -15.91
CA GLY A 242 12.24 16.08 -16.32
C GLY A 242 11.75 14.84 -15.56
N ARG A 243 10.69 14.92 -14.76
CA ARG A 243 10.16 13.76 -14.01
C ARG A 243 9.47 12.77 -14.93
N GLY A 244 9.50 11.50 -14.55
CA GLY A 244 8.83 10.43 -15.29
C GLY A 244 7.31 10.66 -15.36
N TRP A 245 6.70 10.20 -16.44
CA TRP A 245 5.25 10.15 -16.61
C TRP A 245 4.86 8.95 -17.49
N ALA A 246 3.60 8.55 -17.42
CA ALA A 246 3.03 7.53 -18.27
C ALA A 246 1.57 7.87 -18.57
N ALA A 247 1.08 7.50 -19.75
CA ALA A 247 -0.34 7.51 -20.05
C ALA A 247 -0.70 6.21 -20.77
N ARG A 248 -1.85 5.65 -20.42
CA ARG A 248 -2.37 4.42 -21.01
C ARG A 248 -3.86 4.57 -21.24
N ARG A 249 -4.37 3.90 -22.26
CA ARG A 249 -5.79 3.88 -22.63
C ARG A 249 -6.20 2.52 -23.17
N ASP A 250 -7.50 2.37 -23.42
CA ASP A 250 -8.16 1.18 -23.95
C ASP A 250 -7.93 -0.09 -23.12
N MET A 251 -7.69 0.09 -21.82
CA MET A 251 -7.54 -1.00 -20.88
C MET A 251 -8.91 -1.49 -20.44
N ASP A 252 -9.06 -2.81 -20.24
CA ASP A 252 -10.19 -3.30 -19.45
C ASP A 252 -9.96 -3.03 -17.95
N ALA A 253 -10.94 -3.42 -17.14
CA ALA A 253 -10.89 -3.19 -15.70
C ALA A 253 -9.68 -3.84 -15.01
N THR A 254 -9.26 -5.02 -15.47
CA THR A 254 -8.15 -5.78 -14.91
C THR A 254 -6.84 -5.08 -15.23
N TRP A 255 -6.59 -4.78 -16.51
CA TRP A 255 -5.34 -4.15 -16.93
C TRP A 255 -5.16 -2.74 -16.38
N PHE A 256 -6.24 -1.97 -16.26
CA PHE A 256 -6.16 -0.67 -15.61
C PHE A 256 -5.78 -0.80 -14.12
N GLY A 257 -6.42 -1.73 -13.39
CA GLY A 257 -6.06 -2.02 -12.00
C GLY A 257 -4.60 -2.50 -11.85
N ASN A 258 -4.12 -3.31 -12.79
CA ASN A 258 -2.73 -3.77 -12.81
C ASN A 258 -1.74 -2.62 -13.00
N TRP A 259 -1.97 -1.73 -13.98
CA TRP A 259 -1.09 -0.58 -14.20
C TRP A 259 -1.14 0.40 -13.07
N TRP A 260 -2.31 0.62 -12.47
CA TRP A 260 -2.46 1.45 -11.28
C TRP A 260 -1.56 0.96 -10.13
N LYS A 261 -1.63 -0.33 -9.79
CA LYS A 261 -0.80 -0.92 -8.73
C LYS A 261 0.69 -0.92 -9.11
N THR A 262 1.02 -1.28 -10.35
CA THR A 262 2.40 -1.30 -10.86
C THR A 262 3.05 0.08 -10.81
N TYR A 263 2.35 1.12 -11.26
CA TYR A 263 2.84 2.49 -11.22
C TYR A 263 2.94 3.02 -9.79
N GLY A 264 2.01 2.67 -8.90
CA GLY A 264 2.12 2.97 -7.46
C GLY A 264 3.37 2.37 -6.82
N ASP A 265 3.69 1.11 -7.14
CA ASP A 265 4.93 0.44 -6.74
C ASP A 265 6.17 1.20 -7.28
N GLU A 266 6.09 1.66 -8.53
CA GLU A 266 7.14 2.45 -9.21
C GLU A 266 7.27 3.92 -8.73
N GLY A 267 6.45 4.35 -7.77
CA GLY A 267 6.51 5.70 -7.20
C GLY A 267 5.77 6.76 -8.03
N TYR A 268 4.92 6.33 -8.96
CA TYR A 268 4.02 7.20 -9.71
C TYR A 268 2.68 7.35 -8.97
N ARG A 269 1.98 8.45 -9.24
CA ARG A 269 0.59 8.66 -8.84
C ARG A 269 -0.28 8.90 -10.06
N LEU A 270 -1.51 8.42 -10.00
CA LEU A 270 -2.56 8.78 -10.96
C LEU A 270 -2.88 10.28 -10.78
N VAL A 271 -3.15 10.98 -11.88
CA VAL A 271 -3.58 12.39 -11.87
C VAL A 271 -4.81 12.69 -12.69
N ASP A 272 -5.18 11.77 -13.57
CA ASP A 272 -6.28 11.91 -14.52
C ASP A 272 -6.73 10.49 -14.85
N PHE A 273 -8.03 10.28 -14.92
CA PHE A 273 -8.66 8.97 -15.02
C PHE A 273 -9.88 9.07 -15.92
N GLU A 274 -10.08 8.07 -16.78
CA GLU A 274 -11.26 8.05 -17.65
C GLU A 274 -11.87 6.65 -17.64
N ALA A 275 -13.20 6.58 -17.72
CA ALA A 275 -13.86 5.39 -18.22
C ALA A 275 -14.89 5.69 -19.30
N TYR A 276 -14.87 4.88 -20.34
CA TYR A 276 -15.67 5.15 -21.54
C TYR A 276 -16.19 3.87 -22.18
N PRO A 277 -17.41 3.89 -22.74
CA PRO A 277 -17.99 2.72 -23.39
C PRO A 277 -17.36 2.48 -24.77
N THR A 278 -17.06 1.22 -25.08
CA THR A 278 -16.67 0.76 -26.42
C THR A 278 -17.47 -0.47 -26.83
N SER A 279 -17.36 -0.87 -28.10
CA SER A 279 -17.95 -2.14 -28.58
C SER A 279 -17.39 -3.37 -27.86
N LYS A 280 -16.26 -3.25 -27.16
CA LYS A 280 -15.62 -4.31 -26.36
C LYS A 280 -15.88 -4.16 -24.86
N GLY A 281 -16.94 -3.44 -24.46
CA GLY A 281 -17.26 -3.10 -23.08
C GLY A 281 -16.61 -1.80 -22.60
N THR A 282 -16.77 -1.48 -21.32
CA THR A 282 -16.14 -0.30 -20.69
C THR A 282 -14.62 -0.42 -20.74
N ARG A 283 -13.98 0.65 -21.19
CA ARG A 283 -12.53 0.81 -21.23
C ARG A 283 -12.10 1.95 -20.32
N TYR A 284 -10.84 1.92 -19.94
CA TYR A 284 -10.25 2.87 -19.02
C TYR A 284 -9.00 3.50 -19.62
N ALA A 285 -8.81 4.77 -19.32
CA ALA A 285 -7.54 5.47 -19.50
C ALA A 285 -7.06 6.07 -18.18
N GLY A 286 -5.78 6.41 -18.14
CA GLY A 286 -5.22 7.15 -17.04
C GLY A 286 -3.89 7.77 -17.38
N VAL A 287 -3.57 8.84 -16.65
CA VAL A 287 -2.30 9.53 -16.70
C VAL A 287 -1.64 9.45 -15.34
N TRP A 288 -0.39 9.01 -15.35
CA TRP A 288 0.45 8.88 -14.18
C TRP A 288 1.66 9.80 -14.29
N ARG A 289 2.10 10.28 -13.13
CA ARG A 289 3.31 11.09 -12.98
C ARG A 289 4.16 10.53 -11.87
N GLN A 290 5.46 10.64 -12.00
CA GLN A 290 6.38 10.32 -10.93
C GLN A 290 6.10 11.25 -9.74
N ASN A 291 5.62 10.67 -8.65
CA ASN A 291 5.31 11.39 -7.42
C ASN A 291 6.53 11.44 -6.51
N GLY A 292 7.03 10.26 -6.17
CA GLY A 292 8.08 10.09 -5.18
C GLY A 292 9.47 9.88 -5.78
N ASP A 293 10.49 10.33 -5.08
CA ASP A 293 11.89 9.91 -5.33
C ASP A 293 12.21 8.57 -4.64
N ARG A 294 11.18 7.87 -4.13
CA ARG A 294 11.30 6.63 -3.33
C ARG A 294 12.19 5.59 -4.01
N LEU A 295 12.21 5.56 -5.35
CA LEU A 295 13.01 4.61 -6.12
C LEU A 295 14.30 5.20 -6.71
N ALA A 296 14.73 6.39 -6.30
CA ALA A 296 16.07 6.90 -6.60
C ALA A 296 17.18 6.18 -5.81
N TRP A 297 16.82 5.18 -5.00
CA TRP A 297 17.77 4.35 -4.28
C TRP A 297 18.72 3.62 -5.25
N SER A 298 20.02 3.79 -5.04
CA SER A 298 21.07 3.32 -5.96
C SER A 298 21.05 1.81 -6.20
N ALA A 299 20.56 1.01 -5.25
CA ALA A 299 20.46 -0.45 -5.40
C ALA A 299 19.21 -0.93 -6.14
N LYS A 300 18.26 -0.05 -6.49
CA LYS A 300 16.96 -0.44 -7.06
C LYS A 300 17.09 -1.39 -8.25
N SER A 301 17.96 -1.07 -9.21
CA SER A 301 18.14 -1.86 -10.43
C SER A 301 18.66 -3.27 -10.13
N ASP A 302 19.62 -3.40 -9.21
CA ASP A 302 20.18 -4.70 -8.82
C ASP A 302 19.17 -5.51 -8.00
N VAL A 303 18.37 -4.85 -7.17
CA VAL A 303 17.27 -5.47 -6.43
C VAL A 303 16.17 -5.98 -7.37
N ASP A 304 15.73 -5.17 -8.34
CA ASP A 304 14.76 -5.59 -9.36
C ASP A 304 15.24 -6.84 -10.11
N LYS A 305 16.52 -6.82 -10.56
CA LYS A 305 17.13 -7.97 -11.26
C LYS A 305 17.18 -9.21 -10.37
N ALA A 306 17.55 -9.08 -9.10
CA ALA A 306 17.62 -10.20 -8.18
C ALA A 306 16.25 -10.83 -7.92
N ILE A 307 15.21 -10.00 -7.75
CA ILE A 307 13.84 -10.48 -7.52
C ILE A 307 13.27 -11.15 -8.77
N ALA A 308 13.42 -10.51 -9.94
CA ALA A 308 12.97 -11.07 -11.21
C ALA A 308 13.66 -12.40 -11.51
N ALA A 309 14.98 -12.46 -11.37
CA ALA A 309 15.74 -13.69 -11.56
C ALA A 309 15.29 -14.80 -10.60
N TYR A 310 15.11 -14.48 -9.31
CA TYR A 310 14.62 -15.47 -8.34
C TYR A 310 13.21 -15.97 -8.68
N LYS A 311 12.30 -15.06 -9.06
CA LYS A 311 10.93 -15.41 -9.48
C LYS A 311 10.96 -16.36 -10.68
N ASP A 312 11.72 -16.02 -11.70
CA ASP A 312 11.72 -16.75 -12.97
C ASP A 312 12.44 -18.10 -12.86
N GLN A 313 13.61 -18.15 -12.18
CA GLN A 313 14.34 -19.40 -11.92
C GLN A 313 13.52 -20.42 -11.14
N ASN A 314 12.65 -19.96 -10.25
CA ASN A 314 11.81 -20.82 -9.42
C ASN A 314 10.38 -20.97 -9.96
N ASN A 315 10.08 -20.41 -11.14
CA ASN A 315 8.74 -20.40 -11.74
C ASN A 315 7.64 -19.97 -10.74
N LEU A 316 7.88 -18.89 -9.98
CA LEU A 316 6.92 -18.40 -9.00
C LEU A 316 5.79 -17.61 -9.70
N PRO A 317 4.51 -17.84 -9.35
CA PRO A 317 3.40 -17.04 -9.86
C PRO A 317 3.57 -15.57 -9.49
N GLY A 318 3.72 -15.27 -8.19
CA GLY A 318 3.88 -13.92 -7.68
C GLY A 318 4.78 -13.81 -6.46
N ILE A 319 5.44 -12.67 -6.33
CA ILE A 319 6.34 -12.33 -5.23
C ILE A 319 6.21 -10.84 -4.91
N SER A 320 6.22 -10.49 -3.62
CA SER A 320 6.24 -9.11 -3.15
C SER A 320 7.36 -8.90 -2.14
N VAL A 321 8.07 -7.78 -2.30
CA VAL A 321 9.27 -7.45 -1.52
C VAL A 321 9.21 -6.03 -1.03
N ALA A 322 9.58 -5.83 0.24
CA ALA A 322 9.82 -4.50 0.80
C ALA A 322 11.12 -4.46 1.60
N ILE A 323 11.82 -3.33 1.50
CA ILE A 323 13.10 -3.06 2.17
C ILE A 323 13.02 -1.68 2.79
N ALA A 324 13.35 -1.60 4.07
CA ALA A 324 13.50 -0.34 4.77
C ALA A 324 14.87 -0.24 5.45
N GLN A 325 15.35 0.98 5.58
CA GLN A 325 16.53 1.32 6.35
C GLN A 325 16.30 2.60 7.13
N ASN A 326 16.76 2.64 8.39
CA ASN A 326 16.72 3.84 9.24
C ASN A 326 15.32 4.48 9.30
N GLY A 327 14.30 3.63 9.43
CA GLY A 327 12.90 4.05 9.53
C GLY A 327 12.20 4.45 8.24
N LYS A 328 12.87 4.36 7.08
CA LYS A 328 12.30 4.71 5.77
C LYS A 328 12.24 3.50 4.85
N ILE A 329 11.08 3.28 4.20
CA ILE A 329 10.95 2.27 3.15
C ILE A 329 11.69 2.78 1.90
N LEU A 330 12.75 2.08 1.51
CA LEU A 330 13.58 2.38 0.33
C LEU A 330 13.07 1.67 -0.92
N TYR A 331 12.40 0.53 -0.74
CA TYR A 331 11.91 -0.29 -1.84
C TYR A 331 10.63 -1.03 -1.42
N SER A 332 9.64 -1.09 -2.30
CA SER A 332 8.40 -1.86 -2.09
C SER A 332 7.76 -2.16 -3.44
N ARG A 333 7.81 -3.40 -3.91
CA ARG A 333 7.28 -3.80 -5.24
C ARG A 333 6.80 -5.26 -5.26
N GLY A 334 5.85 -5.55 -6.15
CA GLY A 334 5.47 -6.89 -6.56
C GLY A 334 5.92 -7.26 -7.98
N PHE A 335 6.05 -8.56 -8.24
CA PHE A 335 6.39 -9.13 -9.55
C PHE A 335 5.53 -10.37 -9.82
N GLY A 336 5.08 -10.54 -11.06
CA GLY A 336 4.21 -11.64 -11.47
C GLY A 336 2.75 -11.39 -11.08
N PHE A 337 2.04 -12.44 -10.68
CA PHE A 337 0.60 -12.45 -10.46
C PHE A 337 0.22 -12.86 -9.04
N ALA A 338 -0.67 -12.09 -8.43
CA ALA A 338 -1.43 -12.49 -7.24
C ALA A 338 -2.46 -13.57 -7.61
N ASP A 339 -3.01 -13.50 -8.83
CA ASP A 339 -3.90 -14.50 -9.42
C ASP A 339 -3.61 -14.60 -10.92
N VAL A 340 -3.10 -15.76 -11.35
CA VAL A 340 -2.70 -16.05 -12.73
C VAL A 340 -3.92 -16.09 -13.67
N ASP A 341 -5.01 -16.73 -13.24
CA ASP A 341 -6.18 -16.95 -14.10
C ASP A 341 -6.93 -15.65 -14.35
N LYS A 342 -7.00 -14.79 -13.32
CA LYS A 342 -7.57 -13.44 -13.43
C LYS A 342 -6.60 -12.41 -14.01
N GLN A 343 -5.35 -12.80 -14.29
CA GLN A 343 -4.27 -11.91 -14.71
C GLN A 343 -4.06 -10.73 -13.75
N GLN A 344 -4.29 -10.91 -12.45
CA GLN A 344 -4.12 -9.88 -11.44
C GLN A 344 -2.66 -9.83 -11.00
N VAL A 345 -1.98 -8.70 -11.21
CA VAL A 345 -0.56 -8.57 -10.86
C VAL A 345 -0.34 -8.57 -9.35
N ALA A 346 0.78 -9.15 -8.93
CA ALA A 346 1.28 -8.97 -7.58
C ALA A 346 1.87 -7.54 -7.45
N HIS A 347 1.64 -6.91 -6.30
CA HIS A 347 2.10 -5.55 -5.97
C HIS A 347 2.49 -5.45 -4.50
N ALA A 348 3.13 -4.36 -4.07
CA ALA A 348 3.67 -4.24 -2.71
C ALA A 348 2.63 -4.43 -1.58
N GLU A 349 1.37 -4.13 -1.86
CA GLU A 349 0.22 -4.26 -0.95
C GLU A 349 -0.61 -5.54 -1.19
N THR A 350 -0.12 -6.49 -1.99
CA THR A 350 -0.75 -7.81 -2.11
C THR A 350 -0.64 -8.55 -0.76
N ILE A 351 -1.74 -9.16 -0.33
CA ILE A 351 -1.85 -9.87 0.95
C ILE A 351 -1.49 -11.35 0.74
N TYR A 352 -0.53 -11.83 1.53
CA TYR A 352 -0.06 -13.21 1.55
C TYR A 352 -0.26 -13.82 2.93
N ARG A 353 -0.41 -15.15 2.98
CA ARG A 353 -0.22 -15.90 4.23
C ARG A 353 1.23 -15.71 4.71
N LEU A 354 1.40 -15.43 5.99
CA LEU A 354 2.72 -15.28 6.59
C LEU A 354 3.34 -16.61 6.99
N ALA A 355 2.54 -17.67 7.14
CA ALA A 355 3.02 -18.94 7.68
C ALA A 355 3.81 -18.68 8.99
N SER A 356 4.94 -19.37 9.21
CA SER A 356 5.71 -19.29 10.45
C SER A 356 6.28 -17.89 10.78
N VAL A 357 6.30 -16.95 9.84
CA VAL A 357 6.60 -15.53 10.14
C VAL A 357 5.55 -14.91 11.09
N SER A 358 4.40 -15.55 11.27
CA SER A 358 3.44 -15.27 12.35
C SER A 358 4.07 -15.35 13.75
N LYS A 359 5.09 -16.20 13.95
CA LYS A 359 5.74 -16.41 15.25
C LYS A 359 6.46 -15.15 15.76
N PRO A 360 7.33 -14.48 14.97
CA PRO A 360 7.83 -13.15 15.28
C PRO A 360 6.78 -12.12 15.70
N VAL A 361 5.61 -12.13 15.06
CA VAL A 361 4.50 -11.20 15.36
C VAL A 361 3.89 -11.55 16.72
N THR A 362 3.60 -12.83 16.96
CA THR A 362 3.11 -13.35 18.24
C THR A 362 4.10 -13.12 19.37
N ALA A 363 5.40 -13.31 19.12
CA ALA A 363 6.46 -13.01 20.08
C ALA A 363 6.48 -11.52 20.42
N SER A 364 6.33 -10.64 19.42
CA SER A 364 6.25 -9.20 19.64
C SER A 364 5.04 -8.79 20.49
N LEU A 365 3.88 -9.39 20.23
CA LEU A 365 2.67 -9.22 21.04
C LEU A 365 2.88 -9.73 22.48
N THR A 366 3.55 -10.86 22.64
CA THR A 366 3.86 -11.45 23.95
C THR A 366 4.78 -10.53 24.74
N MET A 367 5.87 -10.06 24.13
CA MET A 367 6.84 -9.16 24.79
C MET A 367 6.23 -7.80 25.14
N ARG A 368 5.23 -7.31 24.38
CA ARG A 368 4.45 -6.12 24.76
C ARG A 368 3.67 -6.31 26.06
N LEU A 369 3.13 -7.50 26.29
CA LEU A 369 2.43 -7.80 27.54
C LEU A 369 3.41 -7.98 28.69
N VAL A 370 4.60 -8.54 28.42
CA VAL A 370 5.71 -8.62 29.39
C VAL A 370 6.15 -7.23 29.84
N ASP A 371 6.38 -6.30 28.90
CA ASP A 371 6.75 -4.92 29.20
C ASP A 371 5.70 -4.13 29.98
N ARG A 372 4.45 -4.58 29.95
CA ARG A 372 3.32 -3.98 30.69
C ARG A 372 3.02 -4.74 31.97
N ASP A 373 3.93 -5.60 32.42
CA ASP A 373 3.81 -6.46 33.61
C ASP A 373 2.54 -7.32 33.62
N ARG A 374 1.98 -7.63 32.44
CA ARG A 374 0.77 -8.45 32.29
C ARG A 374 1.06 -9.93 32.13
N LEU A 375 2.29 -10.27 31.80
CA LEU A 375 2.75 -11.63 31.55
C LEU A 375 4.21 -11.72 32.00
N SER A 376 4.59 -12.82 32.67
CA SER A 376 5.99 -13.12 32.94
C SER A 376 6.49 -14.26 32.05
N LEU A 377 7.67 -14.06 31.45
CA LEU A 377 8.36 -15.10 30.69
C LEU A 377 8.74 -16.31 31.54
N ASP A 378 9.01 -16.09 32.83
CA ASP A 378 9.47 -17.11 33.77
C ASP A 378 8.34 -17.79 34.54
N GLN A 379 7.12 -17.26 34.43
CA GLN A 379 5.96 -17.89 35.03
C GLN A 379 5.61 -19.19 34.30
N LEU A 380 5.17 -20.17 35.10
CA LEU A 380 4.78 -21.48 34.60
C LEU A 380 3.43 -21.38 33.88
N THR A 381 3.29 -22.08 32.76
CA THR A 381 2.06 -22.11 31.95
C THR A 381 0.83 -22.56 32.73
N ARG A 382 0.99 -23.49 33.68
CA ARG A 382 -0.09 -23.92 34.58
C ARG A 382 -0.66 -22.83 35.48
N SER A 383 0.08 -21.75 35.71
CA SER A 383 -0.44 -20.61 36.47
C SER A 383 -1.45 -19.77 35.68
N TYR A 384 -1.46 -19.90 34.35
CA TYR A 384 -2.44 -19.28 33.46
C TYR A 384 -3.49 -20.31 33.00
N LEU A 385 -3.05 -21.54 32.72
CA LEU A 385 -3.87 -22.64 32.23
C LEU A 385 -3.88 -23.77 33.26
N SER A 386 -4.75 -23.67 34.28
CA SER A 386 -4.79 -24.59 35.42
C SER A 386 -4.96 -26.07 35.03
N ASP A 387 -5.67 -26.29 33.93
CA ASP A 387 -6.14 -27.62 33.51
C ASP A 387 -5.14 -28.35 32.59
N LEU A 388 -3.94 -27.79 32.38
CA LEU A 388 -2.91 -28.50 31.63
C LEU A 388 -2.52 -29.81 32.34
N PRO A 389 -2.20 -30.89 31.61
CA PRO A 389 -1.62 -32.10 32.23
C PRO A 389 -0.32 -31.80 32.98
N ALA A 390 0.00 -32.55 34.03
CA ALA A 390 1.18 -32.32 34.88
C ALA A 390 2.52 -32.19 34.11
N PRO A 391 2.80 -33.02 33.08
CA PRO A 391 4.01 -32.86 32.28
C PRO A 391 4.08 -31.53 31.52
N HIS A 392 2.95 -30.90 31.18
CA HIS A 392 2.88 -29.61 30.46
C HIS A 392 3.07 -28.40 31.39
N THR A 393 4.05 -28.49 32.29
CA THR A 393 4.45 -27.43 33.20
C THR A 393 5.80 -26.86 32.76
N TYR A 394 5.78 -25.72 32.08
CA TYR A 394 6.99 -25.05 31.60
C TYR A 394 6.86 -23.54 31.68
N ARG A 395 7.99 -22.82 31.63
CA ARG A 395 7.99 -21.36 31.56
C ARG A 395 7.42 -20.90 30.22
N VAL A 396 6.73 -19.75 30.19
CA VAL A 396 6.23 -19.14 28.95
C VAL A 396 7.34 -18.97 27.91
N GLN A 397 8.56 -18.62 28.34
CA GLN A 397 9.71 -18.54 27.42
C GLN A 397 9.99 -19.82 26.65
N HIS A 398 9.72 -21.01 27.22
CA HIS A 398 9.94 -22.29 26.53
C HIS A 398 9.03 -22.48 25.32
N LEU A 399 7.87 -21.83 25.30
CA LEU A 399 6.98 -21.83 24.14
C LEU A 399 7.54 -20.97 23.01
N LEU A 400 8.03 -19.77 23.35
CA LEU A 400 8.57 -18.80 22.41
C LEU A 400 9.85 -19.28 21.72
N ASN A 401 10.72 -19.99 22.45
CA ASN A 401 12.03 -20.42 21.96
C ASN A 401 12.12 -21.90 21.54
N HIS A 402 10.97 -22.59 21.44
CA HIS A 402 10.91 -24.00 21.02
C HIS A 402 11.67 -24.97 21.94
N GLN A 403 11.61 -24.74 23.25
CA GLN A 403 12.22 -25.60 24.26
C GLN A 403 11.18 -26.28 25.17
N SER A 404 9.91 -26.34 24.77
CA SER A 404 8.83 -26.91 25.58
C SER A 404 8.72 -28.43 25.51
N GLY A 405 9.22 -29.07 24.45
CA GLY A 405 9.05 -30.50 24.20
C GLY A 405 7.70 -30.88 23.57
N ILE A 406 6.86 -29.91 23.20
CA ILE A 406 5.56 -30.18 22.57
C ILE A 406 5.77 -30.68 21.15
N CYS A 407 5.24 -31.87 20.84
CA CYS A 407 5.32 -32.47 19.51
C CYS A 407 4.76 -31.56 18.40
N HIS A 408 5.19 -31.78 17.16
CA HIS A 408 4.86 -30.95 16.00
C HIS A 408 4.08 -31.71 14.92
N TYR A 409 2.96 -31.14 14.47
CA TYR A 409 2.08 -31.69 13.42
C TYR A 409 1.76 -33.18 13.65
N GLU A 410 2.05 -34.02 12.66
CA GLU A 410 1.74 -35.46 12.64
C GLU A 410 2.28 -36.22 13.86
N GLN A 411 3.33 -35.71 14.51
CA GLN A 411 3.87 -36.30 15.74
C GLN A 411 2.85 -36.33 16.89
N CYS A 412 1.83 -35.47 16.86
CA CYS A 412 0.72 -35.43 17.82
C CYS A 412 -0.63 -35.89 17.23
N GLY A 413 -0.63 -36.37 15.97
CA GLY A 413 -1.83 -36.56 15.16
C GLY A 413 -2.36 -35.26 14.55
N SER A 414 -2.97 -35.36 13.35
CA SER A 414 -3.40 -34.22 12.53
C SER A 414 -4.87 -34.29 12.06
N ALA A 415 -5.63 -35.32 12.46
CA ALA A 415 -7.01 -35.51 11.99
C ALA A 415 -7.95 -34.33 12.33
N TRP A 416 -7.57 -33.51 13.30
CA TRP A 416 -8.26 -32.31 13.76
C TRP A 416 -7.70 -31.02 13.11
N ALA A 417 -6.61 -31.12 12.35
CA ALA A 417 -6.12 -30.05 11.50
C ALA A 417 -7.07 -29.92 10.29
N ASN A 418 -7.26 -28.70 9.78
CA ASN A 418 -8.23 -28.38 8.73
C ASN A 418 -9.71 -28.27 9.18
N GLN A 419 -9.94 -27.80 10.41
CA GLN A 419 -11.24 -27.29 10.85
C GLN A 419 -11.09 -25.92 11.53
N ASP A 420 -12.21 -25.22 11.73
CA ASP A 420 -12.20 -23.90 12.35
C ASP A 420 -12.26 -23.98 13.88
N TYR A 421 -11.52 -23.09 14.54
CA TYR A 421 -11.52 -22.94 15.98
C TYR A 421 -11.75 -21.47 16.34
N ALA A 422 -12.62 -21.23 17.30
CA ALA A 422 -12.91 -19.88 17.80
C ALA A 422 -11.78 -19.32 18.67
N THR A 423 -10.99 -20.19 19.31
CA THR A 423 -9.93 -19.83 20.25
C THR A 423 -8.72 -20.75 20.11
N ALA A 424 -7.54 -20.24 20.45
CA ALA A 424 -6.32 -21.02 20.53
C ALA A 424 -6.41 -22.09 21.64
N ALA A 425 -7.10 -21.80 22.75
CA ALA A 425 -7.40 -22.77 23.80
C ALA A 425 -8.20 -23.97 23.26
N ALA A 426 -9.21 -23.76 22.42
CA ALA A 426 -10.00 -24.85 21.83
C ALA A 426 -9.15 -25.72 20.88
N ALA A 427 -8.25 -25.11 20.12
CA ALA A 427 -7.31 -25.82 19.26
C ALA A 427 -6.27 -26.61 20.05
N MET A 428 -5.73 -26.03 21.12
CA MET A 428 -4.75 -26.65 22.02
C MET A 428 -5.26 -27.98 22.58
N GLN A 429 -6.53 -28.06 22.98
CA GLN A 429 -7.14 -29.26 23.57
C GLN A 429 -7.02 -30.52 22.69
N LYS A 430 -6.79 -30.35 21.38
CA LYS A 430 -6.67 -31.48 20.46
C LYS A 430 -5.37 -32.26 20.57
N PHE A 431 -4.31 -31.65 21.09
CA PHE A 431 -3.00 -32.28 21.19
C PHE A 431 -2.37 -32.19 22.59
N ILE A 432 -2.89 -31.37 23.50
CA ILE A 432 -2.24 -31.10 24.80
C ILE A 432 -2.10 -32.34 25.70
N ASN A 433 -2.88 -33.40 25.48
CA ASN A 433 -2.77 -34.66 26.21
C ASN A 433 -1.65 -35.57 25.69
N GLN A 434 -0.99 -35.22 24.58
CA GLN A 434 0.16 -35.96 24.09
C GLN A 434 1.37 -35.75 25.01
N PRO A 435 2.24 -36.78 25.17
CA PRO A 435 3.44 -36.67 25.99
C PRO A 435 4.42 -35.65 25.40
N LEU A 436 5.21 -35.02 26.27
CA LEU A 436 6.35 -34.21 25.82
C LEU A 436 7.45 -35.13 25.27
N LEU A 437 8.12 -34.68 24.20
CA LEU A 437 9.22 -35.40 23.57
C LEU A 437 10.51 -35.36 24.41
N PHE A 438 10.67 -34.35 25.26
CA PHE A 438 11.81 -34.16 26.17
C PHE A 438 11.43 -33.20 27.30
N LYS A 439 12.28 -33.08 28.32
CA LYS A 439 12.02 -32.17 29.45
C LYS A 439 12.16 -30.71 29.01
N PRO A 440 11.26 -29.80 29.45
CA PRO A 440 11.35 -28.39 29.08
C PRO A 440 12.73 -27.77 29.38
N GLY A 441 13.28 -27.05 28.41
CA GLY A 441 14.61 -26.42 28.48
C GLY A 441 15.79 -27.34 28.15
N GLU A 442 15.56 -28.64 27.91
CA GLU A 442 16.65 -29.60 27.64
C GLU A 442 17.23 -29.44 26.23
N LYS A 443 16.37 -29.22 25.23
CA LYS A 443 16.74 -29.19 23.80
C LYS A 443 15.89 -28.16 23.05
N TYR A 444 16.30 -27.87 21.82
CA TYR A 444 15.51 -27.12 20.84
C TYR A 444 14.79 -28.13 19.93
N ASP A 445 13.47 -28.00 19.82
CA ASP A 445 12.69 -28.72 18.82
C ASP A 445 11.50 -27.87 18.36
N TYR A 446 11.51 -27.54 17.07
CA TYR A 446 10.58 -26.57 16.50
C TYR A 446 9.15 -27.09 16.56
N SER A 447 8.24 -26.28 17.12
CA SER A 447 6.84 -26.67 17.29
C SER A 447 5.89 -25.51 17.06
N THR A 448 5.09 -25.59 16.00
CA THR A 448 3.93 -24.69 15.80
C THR A 448 2.87 -24.89 16.90
N HIS A 449 2.71 -26.11 17.43
CA HIS A 449 1.79 -26.38 18.54
C HIS A 449 2.18 -25.62 19.80
N ALA A 450 3.48 -25.41 20.06
CA ALA A 450 3.92 -24.55 21.15
C ALA A 450 3.40 -23.11 21.03
N TYR A 451 3.27 -22.58 19.80
CA TYR A 451 2.68 -21.27 19.57
C TYR A 451 1.15 -21.26 19.68
N THR A 452 0.48 -22.40 19.46
CA THR A 452 -0.94 -22.56 19.78
C THR A 452 -1.16 -22.55 21.30
N VAL A 453 -0.31 -23.23 22.09
CA VAL A 453 -0.35 -23.14 23.56
C VAL A 453 -0.06 -21.70 24.02
N LEU A 454 0.90 -21.02 23.40
CA LEU A 454 1.17 -19.60 23.70
C LEU A 454 -0.06 -18.75 23.42
N GLY A 455 -0.76 -18.98 22.30
CA GLY A 455 -2.04 -18.35 22.01
C GLY A 455 -3.05 -18.54 23.15
N ALA A 456 -3.20 -19.76 23.67
CA ALA A 456 -4.09 -20.05 24.78
C ALA A 456 -3.69 -19.32 26.08
N VAL A 457 -2.39 -19.22 26.38
CA VAL A 457 -1.88 -18.42 27.51
C VAL A 457 -2.24 -16.94 27.33
N LEU A 458 -2.06 -16.40 26.11
CA LEU A 458 -2.39 -15.01 25.81
C LEU A 458 -3.89 -14.74 25.95
N GLU A 459 -4.73 -15.67 25.49
CA GLU A 459 -6.19 -15.61 25.66
C GLU A 459 -6.60 -15.59 27.13
N ASP A 460 -5.96 -16.42 27.96
CA ASP A 460 -6.23 -16.43 29.40
C ASP A 460 -5.80 -15.11 30.05
N VAL A 461 -4.62 -14.59 29.73
CA VAL A 461 -4.10 -13.33 30.30
C VAL A 461 -4.97 -12.14 29.93
N THR A 462 -5.46 -12.08 28.68
CA THR A 462 -6.21 -10.92 28.18
C THR A 462 -7.71 -11.06 28.24
N LYS A 463 -8.23 -12.28 28.47
CA LYS A 463 -9.67 -12.63 28.43
C LYS A 463 -10.34 -12.30 27.10
N THR A 464 -9.57 -12.38 25.99
CA THR A 464 -10.04 -12.14 24.62
C THR A 464 -9.47 -13.22 23.71
N SER A 465 -10.16 -13.61 22.63
CA SER A 465 -9.58 -14.54 21.65
C SER A 465 -8.26 -14.01 21.06
N PHE A 466 -7.37 -14.92 20.65
CA PHE A 466 -6.09 -14.55 20.05
C PHE A 466 -6.29 -13.66 18.81
N ALA A 467 -7.25 -14.01 17.96
CA ALA A 467 -7.63 -13.21 16.81
C ALA A 467 -8.01 -11.77 17.16
N SER A 468 -8.84 -11.58 18.19
CA SER A 468 -9.25 -10.26 18.67
C SER A 468 -8.07 -9.48 19.25
N LEU A 469 -7.19 -10.17 19.97
CA LEU A 469 -5.99 -9.58 20.57
C LEU A 469 -5.04 -9.05 19.50
N VAL A 470 -4.76 -9.83 18.44
CA VAL A 470 -3.95 -9.38 17.29
C VAL A 470 -4.58 -8.16 16.63
N ARG A 471 -5.89 -8.20 16.36
CA ARG A 471 -6.61 -7.06 15.74
C ARG A 471 -6.49 -5.79 16.58
N LYS A 472 -6.66 -5.90 17.90
CA LYS A 472 -6.59 -4.76 18.82
C LYS A 472 -5.16 -4.22 18.97
N GLU A 473 -4.21 -5.06 19.33
CA GLU A 473 -2.87 -4.62 19.74
C GLU A 473 -1.91 -4.39 18.57
N ILE A 474 -2.10 -5.12 17.47
CA ILE A 474 -1.20 -5.09 16.30
C ILE A 474 -1.86 -4.35 15.13
N THR A 475 -2.99 -4.85 14.63
CA THR A 475 -3.64 -4.28 13.44
C THR A 475 -4.03 -2.82 13.68
N GLN A 476 -4.80 -2.56 14.73
CA GLN A 476 -5.26 -1.21 15.10
C GLN A 476 -4.21 -0.47 15.91
N GLY A 477 -3.72 -1.09 16.99
CA GLY A 477 -2.81 -0.44 17.96
C GLY A 477 -1.46 0.01 17.38
N LEU A 478 -0.99 -0.60 16.28
CA LEU A 478 0.24 -0.19 15.60
C LEU A 478 -0.01 0.45 14.23
N GLY A 479 -1.27 0.53 13.77
CA GLY A 479 -1.63 1.03 12.44
C GLY A 479 -1.10 0.14 11.31
N LEU A 480 -1.33 -1.17 11.40
CA LEU A 480 -0.89 -2.20 10.46
C LEU A 480 -2.11 -2.97 9.92
N PRO A 481 -2.96 -2.32 9.10
CA PRO A 481 -4.32 -2.78 8.79
C PRO A 481 -4.38 -4.16 8.11
N THR A 482 -3.30 -4.58 7.45
CA THR A 482 -3.26 -5.88 6.76
C THR A 482 -2.72 -7.01 7.63
N LEU A 483 -2.04 -6.71 8.73
CA LEU A 483 -1.44 -7.72 9.62
C LEU A 483 -2.48 -8.25 10.60
N ARG A 484 -3.08 -9.40 10.28
CA ARG A 484 -4.24 -9.97 11.00
C ARG A 484 -4.33 -11.50 10.85
N PRO A 485 -5.12 -12.20 11.67
CA PRO A 485 -5.47 -13.61 11.41
C PRO A 485 -6.16 -13.73 10.06
N GLU A 486 -5.84 -14.79 9.30
CA GLU A 486 -6.51 -15.07 8.04
C GLU A 486 -8.00 -15.34 8.27
N ASP A 487 -8.83 -14.62 7.54
CA ASP A 487 -10.27 -14.86 7.47
C ASP A 487 -10.70 -14.88 6.00
N ARG A 488 -10.89 -16.11 5.48
CA ARG A 488 -11.33 -16.34 4.10
C ARG A 488 -12.84 -16.26 3.91
N THR A 489 -13.61 -16.04 4.97
CA THR A 489 -15.05 -15.74 4.85
C THR A 489 -15.28 -14.29 4.40
N GLN A 490 -14.31 -13.42 4.68
CA GLN A 490 -14.30 -12.03 4.22
C GLN A 490 -13.52 -11.93 2.90
N PRO A 491 -14.16 -11.46 1.80
CA PRO A 491 -13.46 -11.24 0.55
C PRO A 491 -12.46 -10.10 0.70
N ASP A 492 -11.29 -10.25 0.08
CA ASP A 492 -10.28 -9.21 0.00
C ASP A 492 -9.66 -9.29 -1.40
N SER A 493 -9.82 -8.23 -2.19
CA SER A 493 -9.37 -8.22 -3.59
C SER A 493 -7.86 -8.24 -3.72
N ASP A 494 -7.11 -7.82 -2.71
CA ASP A 494 -5.65 -7.83 -2.74
C ASP A 494 -5.06 -9.14 -2.16
N ARG A 495 -5.91 -10.08 -1.73
CA ARG A 495 -5.46 -11.41 -1.26
C ARG A 495 -5.08 -12.32 -2.43
N THR A 496 -3.89 -12.89 -2.32
CA THR A 496 -3.37 -13.82 -3.32
C THR A 496 -4.15 -15.13 -3.43
N THR A 497 -4.24 -15.66 -4.64
CA THR A 497 -4.52 -17.07 -4.89
C THR A 497 -3.34 -17.92 -4.40
N LEU A 498 -3.63 -19.09 -3.85
CA LEU A 498 -2.65 -20.01 -3.30
C LEU A 498 -2.22 -21.01 -4.38
N TYR A 499 -0.92 -21.19 -4.58
CA TYR A 499 -0.39 -22.13 -5.57
C TYR A 499 0.49 -23.23 -4.95
N LYS A 500 0.55 -24.37 -5.64
CA LYS A 500 1.51 -25.44 -5.37
C LYS A 500 2.09 -25.96 -6.68
N LEU A 501 3.23 -26.62 -6.61
CA LEU A 501 3.80 -27.31 -7.77
C LEU A 501 3.14 -28.68 -7.94
N SER A 502 2.64 -28.96 -9.14
CA SER A 502 2.17 -30.29 -9.54
C SER A 502 2.66 -30.57 -10.95
N ASN A 503 3.41 -31.67 -11.13
CA ASN A 503 3.98 -32.07 -12.43
C ASN A 503 4.74 -30.93 -13.15
N GLY A 504 5.55 -30.18 -12.39
CA GLY A 504 6.34 -29.06 -12.92
C GLY A 504 5.54 -27.79 -13.24
N LYS A 505 4.23 -27.77 -12.99
CA LYS A 505 3.35 -26.62 -13.25
C LYS A 505 2.79 -26.03 -11.97
N ASN A 506 2.59 -24.72 -11.96
CA ASN A 506 1.84 -24.05 -10.90
C ASN A 506 0.37 -24.41 -11.05
N VAL A 507 -0.21 -24.97 -10.00
CA VAL A 507 -1.66 -25.25 -9.93
C VAL A 507 -2.25 -24.58 -8.70
N VAL A 508 -3.50 -24.12 -8.82
CA VAL A 508 -4.23 -23.55 -7.68
C VAL A 508 -4.35 -24.61 -6.59
N SER A 509 -4.10 -24.21 -5.35
CA SER A 509 -4.24 -25.04 -4.16
C SER A 509 -5.44 -24.59 -3.35
N SER A 510 -6.31 -25.53 -2.98
CA SER A 510 -7.42 -25.25 -2.08
C SER A 510 -6.90 -24.79 -0.71
N PRO A 511 -7.46 -23.72 -0.12
CA PRO A 511 -7.04 -23.25 1.18
C PRO A 511 -7.42 -24.25 2.28
N ASP A 512 -6.46 -24.62 3.10
CA ASP A 512 -6.66 -25.30 4.38
C ASP A 512 -7.10 -24.31 5.46
N LYS A 513 -7.90 -24.79 6.43
CA LYS A 513 -8.33 -24.04 7.61
C LYS A 513 -7.22 -24.02 8.66
N ILE A 514 -6.80 -22.82 9.03
CA ILE A 514 -5.54 -22.59 9.76
C ILE A 514 -5.73 -21.84 11.09
N SER A 515 -6.97 -21.63 11.53
CA SER A 515 -7.30 -20.95 12.80
C SER A 515 -6.75 -21.69 14.03
N TRP A 516 -6.49 -22.99 13.92
CA TRP A 516 -5.84 -23.75 14.99
C TRP A 516 -4.39 -23.32 15.28
N LYS A 517 -3.74 -22.65 14.33
CA LYS A 517 -2.33 -22.20 14.40
C LYS A 517 -2.17 -20.70 14.20
N GLU A 518 -3.17 -19.87 14.52
CA GLU A 518 -3.08 -18.40 14.33
C GLU A 518 -1.74 -17.81 14.78
N GLY A 519 -1.35 -18.03 16.05
CA GLY A 519 -0.09 -17.50 16.57
C GLY A 519 1.19 -18.11 15.99
N GLY A 520 1.10 -19.31 15.40
CA GLY A 520 2.24 -20.04 14.87
C GLY A 520 2.35 -20.06 13.34
N GLY A 521 1.31 -19.63 12.62
CA GLY A 521 1.21 -19.82 11.18
C GLY A 521 0.01 -19.18 10.49
N GLY A 522 -1.01 -18.75 11.24
CA GLY A 522 -2.32 -18.38 10.68
C GLY A 522 -2.55 -16.90 10.41
N LEU A 523 -1.50 -16.07 10.41
CA LEU A 523 -1.63 -14.66 10.04
C LEU A 523 -1.43 -14.43 8.53
N GLU A 524 -2.03 -13.37 8.02
CA GLU A 524 -1.81 -12.79 6.70
C GLU A 524 -1.36 -11.33 6.83
N SER A 525 -0.64 -10.81 5.82
CA SER A 525 -0.24 -9.40 5.73
C SER A 525 0.35 -9.07 4.36
N THR A 526 0.64 -7.78 4.14
CA THR A 526 1.46 -7.27 3.04
C THR A 526 2.93 -7.20 3.41
N SER A 527 3.79 -7.10 2.38
CA SER A 527 5.23 -6.87 2.57
C SER A 527 5.52 -5.52 3.24
N VAL A 528 4.68 -4.52 2.95
CA VAL A 528 4.79 -3.15 3.48
C VAL A 528 4.46 -3.10 4.97
N ASP A 529 3.34 -3.67 5.42
CA ASP A 529 2.98 -3.62 6.85
C ASP A 529 3.94 -4.44 7.72
N LEU A 530 4.42 -5.58 7.23
CA LEU A 530 5.42 -6.34 7.97
C LEU A 530 6.77 -5.59 8.04
N THR A 531 7.14 -4.85 6.99
CA THR A 531 8.30 -3.94 6.99
C THR A 531 8.10 -2.77 7.96
N ARG A 532 6.89 -2.20 8.03
CA ARG A 532 6.52 -1.18 9.04
C ARG A 532 6.62 -1.71 10.46
N LEU A 533 6.21 -2.97 10.70
CA LEU A 533 6.44 -3.63 11.99
C LEU A 533 7.94 -3.75 12.28
N GLY A 534 8.75 -4.12 11.29
CA GLY A 534 10.21 -4.18 11.42
C GLY A 534 10.84 -2.84 11.80
N ILE A 535 10.42 -1.75 11.15
CA ILE A 535 10.82 -0.39 11.53
C ILE A 535 10.46 -0.10 13.00
N LYS A 536 9.22 -0.40 13.41
CA LYS A 536 8.74 -0.17 14.78
C LYS A 536 9.49 -1.03 15.82
N LEU A 537 9.92 -2.24 15.45
CA LEU A 537 10.74 -3.09 16.32
C LEU A 537 12.15 -2.51 16.48
N LEU A 538 12.79 -2.11 15.39
CA LEU A 538 14.13 -1.53 15.39
C LEU A 538 14.20 -0.26 16.24
N ASN A 539 13.22 0.64 16.10
CA ASN A 539 13.20 1.92 16.80
C ASN A 539 12.59 1.87 18.22
N GLY A 540 12.15 0.70 18.70
CA GLY A 540 11.57 0.55 20.05
C GLY A 540 10.13 1.06 20.21
N SER A 541 9.40 1.30 19.13
CA SER A 541 7.98 1.73 19.20
C SER A 541 7.02 0.61 19.56
N VAL A 542 7.44 -0.66 19.39
CA VAL A 542 6.63 -1.83 19.77
C VAL A 542 6.81 -2.17 21.24
N MET A 543 8.03 -2.12 21.76
CA MET A 543 8.40 -2.58 23.10
C MET A 543 9.69 -1.89 23.52
N SER A 544 10.00 -1.93 24.82
CA SER A 544 11.25 -1.43 25.38
C SER A 544 12.48 -2.06 24.69
N PRO A 545 13.60 -1.33 24.55
CA PRO A 545 14.83 -1.89 24.02
C PRO A 545 15.27 -3.17 24.75
N ARG A 546 15.07 -3.23 26.08
CA ARG A 546 15.36 -4.42 26.89
C ARG A 546 14.58 -5.63 26.42
N SER A 547 13.26 -5.52 26.27
CA SER A 547 12.42 -6.64 25.82
C SER A 547 12.68 -7.05 24.38
N ARG A 548 12.96 -6.08 23.51
CA ARG A 548 13.41 -6.35 22.14
C ARG A 548 14.73 -7.12 22.12
N ASP A 549 15.71 -6.72 22.92
CA ASP A 549 17.03 -7.35 22.93
C ASP A 549 16.96 -8.77 23.53
N LEU A 550 16.08 -9.02 24.51
CA LEU A 550 15.75 -10.37 24.98
C LEU A 550 15.20 -11.24 23.85
N MET A 551 14.27 -10.70 23.05
CA MET A 551 13.70 -11.39 21.89
C MET A 551 14.76 -11.80 20.87
N TRP A 552 15.82 -11.00 20.75
CA TRP A 552 16.93 -11.17 19.80
C TRP A 552 18.22 -11.71 20.44
N THR A 553 18.11 -12.39 21.58
CA THR A 553 19.23 -13.08 22.25
C THR A 553 19.08 -14.58 22.11
N LYS A 554 20.20 -15.28 21.85
CA LYS A 554 20.23 -16.74 21.73
C LYS A 554 19.76 -17.39 23.04
N SER A 555 18.77 -18.28 22.95
CA SER A 555 18.22 -18.96 24.12
C SER A 555 19.21 -19.96 24.69
N LYS A 556 19.19 -20.10 26.02
CA LYS A 556 20.02 -21.08 26.74
C LYS A 556 19.21 -22.34 27.04
N PHE A 557 19.86 -23.49 26.91
CA PHE A 557 19.39 -24.76 27.44
C PHE A 557 19.73 -24.88 28.93
N ASN A 558 19.13 -25.86 29.60
CA ASN A 558 19.34 -26.13 31.03
C ASN A 558 20.82 -26.43 31.37
N ASN A 559 21.61 -26.91 30.41
CA ASN A 559 23.04 -27.17 30.57
C ASN A 559 23.94 -25.94 30.31
N GLY A 560 23.36 -24.76 30.04
CA GLY A 560 24.08 -23.50 29.78
C GLY A 560 24.51 -23.28 28.33
N SER A 561 24.47 -24.30 27.47
CA SER A 561 24.73 -24.13 26.03
C SER A 561 23.58 -23.39 25.32
N THR A 562 23.83 -22.83 24.13
CA THR A 562 22.87 -21.95 23.44
C THR A 562 22.33 -22.54 22.14
N SER A 563 21.06 -22.28 21.84
CA SER A 563 20.48 -22.47 20.52
C SER A 563 20.73 -21.25 19.62
N ASN A 564 20.63 -21.41 18.29
CA ASN A 564 20.61 -20.27 17.36
C ASN A 564 19.20 -19.66 17.24
N TYR A 565 18.36 -19.78 18.27
CA TYR A 565 16.97 -19.29 18.28
C TYR A 565 16.71 -18.44 19.53
N GLY A 566 16.13 -17.26 19.33
CA GLY A 566 15.67 -16.36 20.39
C GLY A 566 14.21 -16.59 20.74
N LEU A 567 13.50 -15.53 21.10
CA LEU A 567 12.05 -15.61 21.35
C LEU A 567 11.33 -15.36 20.01
N GLY A 568 11.09 -16.42 19.24
CA GLY A 568 10.41 -16.33 17.94
C GLY A 568 11.26 -15.87 16.76
N TRP A 569 12.59 -15.91 16.88
CA TRP A 569 13.53 -15.50 15.82
C TRP A 569 14.71 -16.46 15.71
N ASN A 570 15.11 -16.81 14.49
CA ASN A 570 16.43 -17.35 14.26
C ASN A 570 17.46 -16.23 14.41
N ILE A 571 18.58 -16.52 15.07
CA ILE A 571 19.66 -15.57 15.33
C ILE A 571 20.93 -16.10 14.70
N GLY A 572 21.55 -15.26 13.86
CA GLY A 572 22.76 -15.63 13.15
C GLY A 572 23.65 -14.43 12.86
N THR A 573 24.58 -14.65 11.94
CA THR A 573 25.49 -13.62 11.44
C THR A 573 25.54 -13.67 9.92
N ASP A 574 25.63 -12.50 9.27
CA ASP A 574 25.91 -12.39 7.84
C ASP A 574 26.86 -11.22 7.58
N GLN A 575 27.92 -11.48 6.83
CA GLN A 575 29.02 -10.52 6.60
C GLN A 575 29.51 -9.85 7.90
N GLY A 576 29.64 -10.64 8.98
CA GLY A 576 30.09 -10.17 10.30
C GLY A 576 29.05 -9.39 11.11
N ARG A 577 27.84 -9.18 10.59
CA ARG A 577 26.75 -8.45 11.27
C ARG A 577 25.77 -9.43 11.92
N LYS A 578 25.20 -9.05 13.06
CA LYS A 578 24.10 -9.82 13.67
C LYS A 578 22.88 -9.75 12.75
N ILE A 579 22.19 -10.87 12.63
CA ILE A 579 20.89 -10.93 11.97
C ILE A 579 19.87 -11.60 12.86
N VAL A 580 18.63 -11.15 12.71
CA VAL A 580 17.46 -11.88 13.20
C VAL A 580 16.52 -12.13 12.04
N ALA A 581 16.07 -13.36 11.89
CA ALA A 581 15.24 -13.75 10.75
C ALA A 581 14.26 -14.87 11.08
N HIS A 582 13.21 -14.98 10.27
CA HIS A 582 12.33 -16.13 10.28
C HIS A 582 11.81 -16.40 8.86
N ASP A 583 11.82 -17.65 8.45
CA ASP A 583 11.17 -18.12 7.23
C ASP A 583 9.82 -18.78 7.56
N GLY A 584 8.94 -18.83 6.58
CA GLY A 584 7.62 -19.45 6.72
C GLY A 584 7.31 -20.38 5.55
N SER A 585 6.61 -21.45 5.86
CA SER A 585 6.11 -22.42 4.89
C SER A 585 4.72 -22.86 5.25
N GLN A 586 3.84 -22.77 4.26
CA GLN A 586 2.49 -23.30 4.34
C GLN A 586 1.96 -23.57 2.93
N ASN A 587 0.86 -24.32 2.86
CA ASN A 587 0.04 -24.41 1.66
C ASN A 587 -0.20 -23.01 1.04
N GLY A 588 0.31 -22.84 -0.18
CA GLY A 588 0.16 -21.64 -0.98
C GLY A 588 1.04 -20.47 -0.59
N ALA A 589 2.03 -20.65 0.29
CA ALA A 589 2.88 -19.54 0.72
C ALA A 589 4.27 -19.93 1.20
N ARG A 590 5.25 -19.11 0.81
CA ARG A 590 6.53 -18.96 1.47
C ARG A 590 6.74 -17.51 1.86
N SER A 591 7.38 -17.30 3.00
CA SER A 591 7.66 -15.98 3.53
C SER A 591 9.06 -15.95 4.12
N TYR A 592 9.66 -14.79 4.14
CA TYR A 592 10.93 -14.55 4.82
C TYR A 592 10.97 -13.12 5.33
N TRP A 593 11.34 -12.97 6.59
CA TRP A 593 11.52 -11.67 7.23
C TRP A 593 12.86 -11.66 7.92
N ARG A 594 13.66 -10.63 7.63
CA ARG A 594 15.03 -10.48 8.12
C ARG A 594 15.31 -9.05 8.53
N LEU A 595 16.04 -8.89 9.63
CA LEU A 595 16.53 -7.61 10.10
C LEU A 595 18.05 -7.66 10.32
N TYR A 596 18.69 -6.52 10.07
CA TYR A 596 20.04 -6.18 10.54
C TYR A 596 19.88 -5.09 11.60
N PRO A 597 19.80 -5.45 12.90
CA PRO A 597 19.50 -4.51 13.97
C PRO A 597 20.44 -3.30 14.01
N GLU A 598 21.73 -3.55 13.82
CA GLU A 598 22.79 -2.54 13.91
C GLU A 598 22.82 -1.58 12.71
N ASP A 599 22.36 -2.03 11.53
CA ASP A 599 22.31 -1.21 10.31
C ASP A 599 20.92 -0.58 10.06
N GLY A 600 19.97 -0.83 10.97
CA GLY A 600 18.60 -0.34 10.87
C GLY A 600 17.82 -0.87 9.68
N ILE A 601 18.18 -2.05 9.15
CA ILE A 601 17.59 -2.63 7.93
C ILE A 601 16.54 -3.68 8.30
N THR A 602 15.40 -3.68 7.59
CA THR A 602 14.42 -4.77 7.59
C THR A 602 14.03 -5.12 6.15
N ILE A 603 13.94 -6.41 5.85
CA ILE A 603 13.65 -6.96 4.52
C ILE A 603 12.56 -8.01 4.67
N VAL A 604 11.51 -7.88 3.87
CA VAL A 604 10.39 -8.83 3.80
C VAL A 604 10.25 -9.34 2.39
N VAL A 605 10.11 -10.66 2.24
CA VAL A 605 9.84 -11.35 0.97
C VAL A 605 8.65 -12.29 1.18
N LEU A 606 7.60 -12.14 0.38
CA LEU A 606 6.39 -12.96 0.44
C LEU A 606 6.09 -13.55 -0.95
N THR A 607 5.76 -14.84 -1.02
CA THR A 607 5.40 -15.53 -2.27
C THR A 607 4.10 -16.32 -2.08
N ASN A 608 3.38 -16.55 -3.18
CA ASN A 608 2.10 -17.24 -3.20
C ASN A 608 2.17 -18.71 -3.63
N ARG A 609 3.30 -19.36 -3.33
CA ARG A 609 3.53 -20.77 -3.68
C ARG A 609 4.18 -21.56 -2.53
N SER A 610 3.79 -22.83 -2.37
CA SER A 610 4.24 -23.71 -1.28
C SER A 610 5.74 -24.06 -1.31
N GLU A 611 6.38 -24.01 -2.48
CA GLU A 611 7.78 -24.38 -2.68
C GLU A 611 8.72 -23.17 -2.76
N HIS A 612 10.03 -23.42 -2.68
CA HIS A 612 11.14 -22.44 -2.77
C HIS A 612 11.19 -21.42 -1.62
N ASN A 613 12.05 -21.69 -0.64
CA ASN A 613 12.29 -20.77 0.48
C ASN A 613 13.02 -19.50 0.01
N PRO A 614 12.46 -18.29 0.24
CA PRO A 614 13.06 -17.03 -0.20
C PRO A 614 14.22 -16.53 0.68
N ALA A 615 14.70 -17.30 1.65
CA ALA A 615 15.82 -16.92 2.51
C ALA A 615 17.08 -16.50 1.73
N VAL A 616 17.43 -17.22 0.65
CA VAL A 616 18.58 -16.88 -0.22
C VAL A 616 18.38 -15.52 -0.88
N LEU A 617 17.18 -15.24 -1.43
CA LEU A 617 16.86 -13.92 -1.97
C LEU A 617 16.97 -12.85 -0.88
N GLY A 618 16.40 -13.08 0.31
CA GLY A 618 16.51 -12.14 1.43
C GLY A 618 17.95 -11.84 1.86
N GLN A 619 18.86 -12.81 1.77
CA GLN A 619 20.30 -12.60 2.00
C GLN A 619 20.93 -11.74 0.89
N THR A 620 20.64 -12.04 -0.38
CA THR A 620 21.10 -11.24 -1.53
C THR A 620 20.64 -9.80 -1.40
N LEU A 621 19.36 -9.57 -1.08
CA LEU A 621 18.79 -8.24 -0.87
C LEU A 621 19.45 -7.51 0.30
N GLY A 622 19.76 -8.22 1.39
CA GLY A 622 20.53 -7.67 2.50
C GLY A 622 21.92 -7.21 2.10
N SER A 623 22.61 -8.01 1.29
CA SER A 623 23.94 -7.68 0.76
C SER A 623 23.91 -6.43 -0.12
N LEU A 624 22.91 -6.33 -1.00
CA LEU A 624 22.69 -5.14 -1.84
C LEU A 624 22.38 -3.90 -1.00
N ALA A 625 21.55 -4.05 0.02
CA ALA A 625 21.19 -2.94 0.90
C ALA A 625 22.40 -2.41 1.67
N LEU A 626 23.16 -3.30 2.31
CA LEU A 626 24.39 -2.95 3.04
C LEU A 626 25.44 -2.29 2.15
N LYS A 627 25.57 -2.73 0.89
CA LYS A 627 26.48 -2.11 -0.08
C LYS A 627 26.06 -0.68 -0.41
N ALA A 628 24.77 -0.43 -0.59
CA ALA A 628 24.23 0.89 -0.92
C ALA A 628 24.19 1.86 0.27
N SER A 629 24.32 1.36 1.50
CA SER A 629 24.43 2.18 2.71
C SER A 629 25.85 2.72 2.96
N LYS A 630 26.84 2.31 2.16
CA LYS A 630 28.20 2.85 2.28
C LYS A 630 28.20 4.30 1.75
N PRO A 631 28.79 5.25 2.52
CA PRO A 631 28.83 6.66 2.15
C PRO A 631 29.58 6.92 0.85
#